data_AF-A0A523USA5-F1
#
_entry.id   AF-A0A523USA5-F1
#
_cell.length_a   1.000
_cell.length_b   1.000
_cell.length_c   1.000
_cell.angle_alpha   90.00
_cell.angle_beta   90.00
_cell.angle_gamma   90.00
#
_symmetry.space_group_name_H-M   'P 1'
#
loop_
_entity.id
_entity.type
_entity.pdbx_description
1 polymer ?
#
loop_
_entity_poly.entity_id
_entity_poly.type
_entity_poly.pdbx_seq_one_letter_code
_entity_poly.pdbx_strand_id
1 'polypeptide(L)'
;MERTVLKAASVSEDFWSYFLYRKLHLFRGPRDPKTMVSYFIEEQTAMREEDAKTRGIAASEELIERARTKFLGLTNDYITLMLRIGEFAHDRASKEFAEKELKIVQVRTDFDFRTWLVRMLFVIDAQPHKISLFHELLGQIEKAVLLEGRFVAQLFSVNKRDLDIDFELIRLNYPFVGKLNRKD
;
A
#
# COMPACT_ATOMS: atom_id res chain seq x y z
N MET A 1 -1.38 -51.55 -5.21
CA MET A 1 -2.63 -51.25 -4.47
C MET A 1 -2.22 -50.49 -3.23
N GLU A 2 -2.64 -49.23 -3.11
CA GLU A 2 -2.63 -48.36 -1.90
C GLU A 2 -1.27 -48.07 -1.22
N ARG A 3 -0.89 -46.85 -0.81
CA ARG A 3 -1.66 -45.69 -0.33
C ARG A 3 -0.91 -44.38 -0.61
N THR A 4 -1.71 -43.36 -0.96
CA THR A 4 -1.43 -41.93 -0.84
C THR A 4 -0.88 -41.59 0.55
N VAL A 5 0.24 -40.86 0.61
CA VAL A 5 0.54 -39.99 1.75
C VAL A 5 0.93 -38.62 1.18
N LEU A 6 -0.05 -37.73 1.15
CA LEU A 6 0.19 -36.29 1.14
C LEU A 6 0.98 -35.98 2.41
N LYS A 7 2.30 -35.78 2.29
CA LYS A 7 3.08 -35.21 3.38
C LYS A 7 2.70 -33.73 3.45
N ALA A 8 1.94 -33.41 4.49
CA ALA A 8 1.60 -32.07 4.91
C ALA A 8 2.82 -31.15 4.88
N ALA A 9 2.64 -29.96 4.31
CA ALA A 9 3.61 -28.89 4.32
C ALA A 9 3.97 -28.54 5.78
N SER A 10 5.15 -28.93 6.23
CA SER A 10 5.77 -28.38 7.43
C SER A 10 6.38 -27.04 7.06
N VAL A 11 5.54 -25.99 6.94
CA VAL A 11 6.02 -24.61 7.04
C VAL A 11 6.01 -24.27 8.52
N SER A 12 7.00 -24.81 9.25
CA SER A 12 7.34 -24.35 10.59
C SER A 12 8.53 -23.42 10.46
N GLU A 13 8.27 -22.17 10.09
CA GLU A 13 9.15 -21.05 10.39
C GLU A 13 8.25 -19.83 10.59
N ASP A 14 8.32 -19.29 11.80
CA ASP A 14 7.39 -18.33 12.38
C ASP A 14 7.24 -17.05 11.56
N PHE A 15 6.02 -16.82 11.06
CA PHE A 15 5.56 -15.54 10.49
C PHE A 15 5.66 -14.37 11.50
N TRP A 16 5.78 -14.69 12.79
CA TRP A 16 5.98 -13.75 13.89
C TRP A 16 7.38 -13.12 13.95
N SER A 17 8.37 -13.68 13.24
CA SER A 17 9.73 -13.14 13.20
C SER A 17 9.88 -11.89 12.31
N TYR A 18 8.83 -11.48 11.60
CA TYR A 18 8.84 -10.31 10.71
C TYR A 18 8.26 -9.03 11.31
N PHE A 19 8.24 -8.89 12.64
CA PHE A 19 7.94 -7.62 13.31
C PHE A 19 9.15 -7.07 14.08
N LEU A 20 9.35 -5.76 13.94
CA LEU A 20 10.38 -4.89 14.53
C LEU A 20 11.78 -4.99 13.94
N TYR A 21 12.06 -4.16 12.93
CA TYR A 21 12.97 -3.01 13.10
C TYR A 21 13.04 -2.24 11.77
N ARG A 22 12.12 -1.29 11.56
CA ARG A 22 12.48 -0.06 10.85
C ARG A 22 11.85 1.10 11.58
N LYS A 23 12.73 1.99 12.05
CA LYS A 23 12.44 3.25 12.72
C LYS A 23 11.16 3.85 12.15
N LEU A 24 10.21 4.13 13.04
CA LEU A 24 9.26 5.20 12.84
C LEU A 24 10.07 6.47 12.52
N HIS A 25 10.33 6.69 11.25
CA HIS A 25 10.10 7.99 10.68
C HIS A 25 8.66 7.94 10.19
N LEU A 26 7.71 7.85 11.14
CA LEU A 26 6.40 8.40 10.87
C LEU A 26 6.69 9.83 10.45
N PHE A 27 6.45 10.13 9.18
CA PHE A 27 6.24 11.50 8.79
C PHE A 27 5.10 12.00 9.68
N ARG A 28 5.44 12.65 10.80
CA ARG A 28 4.52 13.45 11.63
C ARG A 28 4.24 14.77 10.90
N GLY A 29 4.13 14.68 9.58
CA GLY A 29 3.80 15.75 8.68
C GLY A 29 2.29 15.77 8.42
N PRO A 30 1.81 16.85 7.79
CA PRO A 30 0.40 17.13 7.57
C PRO A 30 -0.37 15.95 6.95
N ARG A 31 -1.64 15.83 7.35
CA ARG A 31 -2.60 14.76 7.01
C ARG A 31 -3.00 14.72 5.51
N ASP A 32 -2.25 15.38 4.63
CA ASP A 32 -2.51 15.47 3.19
C ASP A 32 -1.37 14.78 2.41
N PRO A 33 -1.67 13.78 1.54
CA PRO A 33 -0.71 13.16 0.63
C PRO A 33 0.18 14.16 -0.09
N LYS A 34 -0.38 15.28 -0.59
CA LYS A 34 0.39 16.27 -1.36
C LYS A 34 1.53 16.87 -0.55
N THR A 35 1.29 17.15 0.73
CA THR A 35 2.33 17.75 1.56
C THR A 35 3.40 16.75 1.95
N MET A 36 3.06 15.47 2.13
CA MET A 36 4.08 14.42 2.28
C MET A 36 4.94 14.26 1.03
N VAL A 37 4.35 14.36 -0.17
CA VAL A 37 5.12 14.38 -1.43
C VAL A 37 6.12 15.52 -1.42
N SER A 38 5.69 16.73 -1.07
CA SER A 38 6.57 17.90 -1.00
C SER A 38 7.73 17.67 -0.02
N TYR A 39 7.43 17.22 1.20
CA TYR A 39 8.48 16.97 2.20
C TYR A 39 9.46 15.87 1.77
N PHE A 40 8.98 14.78 1.17
CA PHE A 40 9.86 13.71 0.68
C PHE A 40 10.78 14.24 -0.42
N ILE A 41 10.23 15.01 -1.36
CA ILE A 41 11.01 15.63 -2.43
C ILE A 41 12.07 16.56 -1.84
N GLU A 42 11.70 17.44 -0.91
CA GLU A 42 12.61 18.37 -0.23
C GLU A 42 13.75 17.64 0.51
N GLU A 43 13.41 16.59 1.27
CA GLU A 43 14.39 15.75 1.98
C GLU A 43 15.37 15.11 0.99
N GLN A 44 14.87 14.49 -0.08
CA GLN A 44 15.72 13.83 -1.07
C GLN A 44 16.60 14.82 -1.85
N THR A 45 16.11 16.03 -2.13
CA THR A 45 16.91 17.08 -2.76
C THR A 45 18.00 17.60 -1.82
N ALA A 46 17.68 17.85 -0.55
CA ALA A 46 18.65 18.33 0.44
C ALA A 46 19.77 17.32 0.67
N MET A 47 19.46 16.01 0.76
CA MET A 47 20.46 14.96 0.88
C MET A 47 21.42 14.94 -0.31
N ARG A 48 20.92 15.16 -1.54
CA ARG A 48 21.76 15.20 -2.74
C ARG A 48 22.67 16.44 -2.79
N GLU A 49 22.18 17.58 -2.31
CA GLU A 49 22.99 18.79 -2.19
C GLU A 49 24.12 18.61 -1.17
N GLU A 50 23.84 17.97 -0.04
CA GLU A 50 24.83 17.66 1.00
C GLU A 50 25.88 16.66 0.51
N ASP A 51 25.46 15.60 -0.18
CA ASP A 51 26.35 14.62 -0.83
C ASP A 51 27.25 15.26 -1.89
N ALA A 52 26.73 16.22 -2.67
CA ALA A 52 27.52 16.94 -3.65
C ALA A 52 28.57 17.84 -2.98
N LYS A 53 28.17 18.58 -1.94
CA LYS A 53 29.08 19.43 -1.15
C LYS A 53 30.21 18.62 -0.52
N THR A 54 29.91 17.50 0.13
CA THR A 54 30.92 16.62 0.75
C THR A 54 31.88 16.01 -0.28
N ARG A 55 31.43 15.79 -1.52
CA ARG A 55 32.28 15.30 -2.62
C ARG A 55 33.03 16.40 -3.36
N GLY A 56 32.90 17.67 -2.95
CA GLY A 56 33.51 18.82 -3.64
C GLY A 56 32.94 19.08 -5.04
N ILE A 57 31.75 18.53 -5.33
CA ILE A 57 31.05 18.70 -6.60
C ILE A 57 30.03 19.82 -6.40
N ALA A 58 30.06 20.85 -7.25
CA ALA A 58 28.96 21.80 -7.29
C ALA A 58 27.70 21.06 -7.73
N ALA A 59 26.70 20.93 -6.86
CA ALA A 59 25.37 20.51 -7.30
C ALA A 59 24.86 21.59 -8.26
N SER A 60 24.79 21.28 -9.55
CA SER A 60 24.14 22.20 -10.48
C SER A 60 22.65 22.23 -10.16
N GLU A 61 22.06 23.42 -10.22
CA GLU A 61 20.62 23.63 -10.06
C GLU A 61 19.82 22.70 -11.01
N GLU A 62 20.37 22.43 -12.19
CA GLU A 62 19.82 21.47 -13.16
C GLU A 62 19.79 20.02 -12.65
N LEU A 63 20.80 19.55 -11.91
CA LEU A 63 20.82 18.20 -11.33
C LEU A 63 19.80 18.04 -10.22
N ILE A 64 19.62 19.08 -9.39
CA ILE A 64 18.63 19.11 -8.32
C ILE A 64 17.22 19.11 -8.93
N GLU A 65 16.96 19.94 -9.95
CA GLU A 65 15.66 20.02 -10.58
C GLU A 65 15.30 18.74 -11.36
N ARG A 66 16.29 18.09 -12.00
CA ARG A 66 16.09 16.75 -12.60
C ARG A 66 15.75 15.70 -11.54
N ALA A 67 16.40 15.73 -10.37
CA ALA A 67 16.10 14.82 -9.28
C ALA A 67 14.69 15.06 -8.74
N ARG A 68 14.33 16.32 -8.51
CA ARG A 68 13.00 16.76 -8.10
C ARG A 68 11.91 16.23 -9.03
N THR A 69 12.08 16.46 -10.33
CA THR A 69 11.17 15.99 -11.38
C THR A 69 11.03 14.47 -11.36
N LYS A 70 12.15 13.75 -11.22
CA LYS A 70 12.15 12.28 -11.13
C LYS A 70 11.36 11.78 -9.92
N PHE A 71 11.59 12.34 -8.73
CA PHE A 71 10.90 11.92 -7.51
C PHE A 71 9.41 12.26 -7.55
N LEU A 72 9.04 13.41 -8.13
CA LEU A 72 7.64 13.75 -8.36
C LEU A 72 6.96 12.73 -9.29
N GLY A 73 7.62 12.33 -10.38
CA GLY A 73 7.12 11.30 -11.30
C GLY A 73 6.88 9.96 -10.60
N LEU A 74 7.89 9.45 -9.88
CA LEU A 74 7.77 8.19 -9.13
C LEU A 74 6.65 8.23 -8.07
N THR A 75 6.49 9.37 -7.41
CA THR A 75 5.44 9.57 -6.42
C THR A 75 4.05 9.56 -7.07
N ASN A 76 3.89 10.20 -8.22
CA ASN A 76 2.63 10.17 -8.98
C ASN A 76 2.31 8.77 -9.48
N ASP A 77 3.30 8.02 -9.97
CA ASP A 77 3.14 6.63 -10.39
C ASP A 77 2.64 5.77 -9.22
N TYR A 78 3.26 5.92 -8.04
CA TYR A 78 2.88 5.22 -6.81
C TYR A 78 1.45 5.54 -6.38
N ILE A 79 1.07 6.83 -6.34
CA ILE A 79 -0.31 7.27 -6.03
C ILE A 79 -1.30 6.68 -7.03
N THR A 80 -0.98 6.76 -8.33
CA THR A 80 -1.84 6.25 -9.41
C THR A 80 -2.06 4.76 -9.28
N LEU A 81 -1.01 3.99 -8.95
CA LEU A 81 -1.11 2.55 -8.76
C LEU A 81 -2.08 2.20 -7.62
N MET A 82 -1.99 2.87 -6.47
CA MET A 82 -2.92 2.64 -5.36
C MET A 82 -4.36 2.95 -5.72
N LEU A 83 -4.60 4.04 -6.45
CA LEU A 83 -5.95 4.38 -6.90
C LEU A 83 -6.50 3.29 -7.83
N ARG A 84 -5.69 2.82 -8.79
CA ARG A 84 -6.07 1.73 -9.70
C ARG A 84 -6.37 0.43 -8.95
N ILE A 85 -5.57 0.07 -7.96
CA ILE A 85 -5.81 -1.10 -7.10
C ILE A 85 -7.15 -0.95 -6.36
N GLY A 86 -7.37 0.20 -5.72
CA GLY A 86 -8.60 0.49 -4.98
C GLY A 86 -9.85 0.43 -5.86
N GLU A 87 -9.79 1.06 -7.04
CA GLU A 87 -10.86 1.06 -8.05
C GLU A 87 -11.13 -0.35 -8.56
N PHE A 88 -10.10 -1.10 -8.95
CA PHE A 88 -10.25 -2.46 -9.44
C PHE A 88 -10.88 -3.40 -8.40
N ALA A 89 -10.41 -3.33 -7.15
CA ALA A 89 -10.96 -4.12 -6.05
C ALA A 89 -12.44 -3.78 -5.79
N HIS A 90 -12.80 -2.48 -5.83
CA HIS A 90 -14.18 -2.05 -5.71
C HIS A 90 -15.08 -2.49 -6.86
N ASP A 91 -14.58 -2.39 -8.09
CA ASP A 91 -15.30 -2.81 -9.28
C ASP A 91 -15.60 -4.31 -9.24
N ARG A 92 -14.58 -5.12 -8.94
CA ARG A 92 -14.72 -6.57 -8.78
C ARG A 92 -15.66 -6.92 -7.63
N ALA A 93 -15.49 -6.29 -6.46
CA ALA A 93 -16.39 -6.43 -5.33
C ALA A 93 -17.85 -6.14 -5.72
N SER A 94 -18.09 -5.07 -6.48
CA SER A 94 -19.44 -4.66 -6.88
C SER A 94 -20.07 -5.59 -7.93
N LYS A 95 -19.28 -6.14 -8.85
CA LYS A 95 -19.76 -6.94 -9.99
C LYS A 95 -19.91 -8.41 -9.65
N GLU A 96 -18.97 -8.96 -8.88
CA GLU A 96 -18.90 -10.41 -8.59
C GLU A 96 -19.56 -10.78 -7.26
N PHE A 97 -19.77 -9.80 -6.37
CA PHE A 97 -20.34 -10.02 -5.04
C PHE A 97 -21.61 -9.17 -4.80
N ALA A 98 -22.25 -8.75 -5.89
CA ALA A 98 -23.31 -7.75 -5.98
C ALA A 98 -24.55 -7.99 -5.07
N GLU A 99 -24.79 -9.22 -4.63
CA GLU A 99 -25.96 -9.60 -3.82
C GLU A 99 -25.83 -9.27 -2.32
N LYS A 100 -25.20 -8.12 -1.99
CA LYS A 100 -24.92 -7.67 -0.59
C LYS A 100 -24.07 -8.64 0.23
N GLU A 101 -23.42 -9.61 -0.42
CA GLU A 101 -22.59 -10.60 0.26
C GLU A 101 -21.20 -10.08 0.58
N LEU A 102 -20.73 -9.06 -0.16
CA LEU A 102 -19.51 -8.32 0.16
C LEU A 102 -19.65 -6.86 -0.27
N LYS A 103 -19.29 -5.95 0.64
CA LYS A 103 -19.18 -4.52 0.36
C LYS A 103 -17.85 -4.01 0.91
N ILE A 104 -17.08 -3.33 0.08
CA ILE A 104 -15.95 -2.54 0.59
C ILE A 104 -16.52 -1.23 1.17
N VAL A 105 -16.30 -1.04 2.46
CA VAL A 105 -16.80 0.08 3.26
C VAL A 105 -15.82 1.25 3.19
N GLN A 106 -14.53 0.94 3.29
CA GLN A 106 -13.46 1.93 3.27
C GLN A 106 -12.18 1.29 2.74
N VAL A 107 -11.41 2.08 1.99
CA VAL A 107 -10.04 1.72 1.60
C VAL A 107 -9.11 2.73 2.25
N ARG A 108 -8.06 2.22 2.90
CA ARG A 108 -7.04 3.05 3.53
C ARG A 108 -5.65 2.64 3.09
N THR A 109 -4.70 3.57 3.15
CA THR A 109 -3.33 3.34 2.72
C THR A 109 -2.32 4.07 3.62
N ASP A 110 -1.09 3.58 3.59
CA ASP A 110 0.10 4.21 4.12
C ASP A 110 1.04 4.53 2.94
N PHE A 111 1.45 5.80 2.81
CA PHE A 111 2.43 6.19 1.80
C PHE A 111 3.83 6.19 2.42
N ASP A 112 4.59 5.12 2.18
CA ASP A 112 6.02 5.07 2.47
C ASP A 112 6.83 5.20 1.16
N PHE A 113 7.12 6.43 0.76
CA PHE A 113 7.90 6.75 -0.44
C PHE A 113 9.36 6.30 -0.36
N ARG A 114 9.86 5.89 0.81
CA ARG A 114 11.24 5.37 0.94
C ARG A 114 11.32 3.92 0.52
N THR A 115 10.30 3.13 0.84
CA THR A 115 10.26 1.70 0.49
C THR A 115 9.52 1.41 -0.80
N TRP A 116 8.71 2.36 -1.31
CA TRP A 116 7.86 2.19 -2.49
C TRP A 116 6.91 0.98 -2.38
N LEU A 117 6.66 0.54 -1.15
CA LEU A 117 5.81 -0.60 -0.82
C LEU A 117 4.37 -0.13 -0.72
N VAL A 118 3.53 -0.57 -1.66
CA VAL A 118 2.09 -0.28 -1.66
C VAL A 118 1.43 -1.05 -0.53
N ARG A 119 0.99 -0.36 0.53
CA ARG A 119 0.24 -0.99 1.64
C ARG A 119 -1.18 -0.46 1.72
N MET A 120 -2.16 -1.33 1.46
CA MET A 120 -3.56 -0.95 1.50
C MET A 120 -4.36 -1.84 2.44
N LEU A 121 -5.28 -1.23 3.19
CA LEU A 121 -6.25 -1.91 4.04
C LEU A 121 -7.66 -1.69 3.51
N PHE A 122 -8.35 -2.79 3.22
CA PHE A 122 -9.74 -2.82 2.82
C PHE A 122 -10.62 -3.17 4.03
N VAL A 123 -11.40 -2.21 4.51
CA VAL A 123 -12.47 -2.48 5.47
C VAL A 123 -13.67 -2.97 4.68
N ILE A 124 -14.05 -4.22 4.90
CA ILE A 124 -15.16 -4.88 4.19
C ILE A 124 -16.30 -5.22 5.14
N ASP A 125 -17.50 -5.34 4.59
CA ASP A 125 -18.68 -5.88 5.23
C ASP A 125 -19.12 -7.07 4.39
N ALA A 126 -18.75 -8.28 4.83
CA ALA A 126 -18.88 -9.48 4.01
C ALA A 126 -19.42 -10.68 4.80
N GLN A 127 -20.10 -11.59 4.10
CA GLN A 127 -20.42 -12.93 4.61
C GLN A 127 -19.13 -13.75 4.73
N PRO A 128 -19.01 -14.67 5.71
CA PRO A 128 -17.79 -15.45 5.94
C PRO A 128 -17.22 -16.12 4.69
N HIS A 129 -18.07 -16.71 3.85
CA HIS A 129 -17.65 -17.43 2.65
C HIS A 129 -17.11 -16.52 1.52
N LYS A 130 -17.42 -15.20 1.55
CA LYS A 130 -16.87 -14.23 0.58
C LYS A 130 -15.54 -13.64 1.02
N ILE A 131 -15.19 -13.71 2.30
CA ILE A 131 -13.91 -13.20 2.81
C ILE A 131 -12.75 -13.89 2.11
N SER A 132 -12.82 -15.23 2.00
CA SER A 132 -11.78 -16.02 1.33
C SER A 132 -11.64 -15.65 -0.15
N LEU A 133 -12.75 -15.52 -0.88
CA LEU A 133 -12.74 -15.11 -2.29
C LEU A 133 -12.17 -13.70 -2.48
N PHE A 134 -12.43 -12.79 -1.53
CA PHE A 134 -11.85 -11.46 -1.57
C PHE A 134 -10.35 -11.48 -1.29
N HIS A 135 -9.88 -12.31 -0.36
CA HIS A 135 -8.44 -12.52 -0.14
C HIS A 135 -7.75 -13.11 -1.37
N GLU A 136 -8.38 -14.04 -2.07
CA GLU A 136 -7.86 -14.57 -3.34
C GLU A 136 -7.73 -13.48 -4.40
N LEU A 137 -8.73 -12.60 -4.53
CA LEU A 137 -8.67 -11.43 -5.41
C LEU A 137 -7.51 -10.51 -5.02
N LEU A 138 -7.35 -10.17 -3.74
CA LEU A 138 -6.24 -9.34 -3.28
C LEU A 138 -4.88 -9.97 -3.62
N GLY A 139 -4.72 -11.29 -3.39
CA GLY A 139 -3.50 -12.01 -3.75
C GLY A 139 -3.21 -12.05 -5.25
N GLN A 140 -4.24 -12.05 -6.11
CA GLN A 140 -4.07 -11.92 -7.56
C GLN A 140 -3.58 -10.52 -7.94
N ILE A 141 -4.10 -9.47 -7.29
CA ILE A 141 -3.65 -8.09 -7.51
C ILE A 141 -2.19 -7.93 -7.07
N GLU A 142 -1.81 -8.45 -5.91
CA GLU A 142 -0.42 -8.40 -5.43
C GLU A 142 0.57 -9.03 -6.43
N LYS A 143 0.21 -10.20 -6.98
CA LYS A 143 1.01 -10.85 -8.02
C LYS A 143 1.11 -10.02 -9.29
N ALA A 144 0.01 -9.39 -9.72
CA ALA A 144 0.01 -8.52 -10.89
C ALA A 144 0.93 -7.30 -10.69
N VAL A 145 0.89 -6.67 -9.52
CA VAL A 145 1.78 -5.55 -9.17
C VAL A 145 3.24 -5.98 -9.19
N LEU A 146 3.54 -7.15 -8.63
CA LEU A 146 4.90 -7.70 -8.61
C LEU A 146 5.44 -7.93 -10.04
N LEU A 147 4.59 -8.37 -10.98
CA LEU A 147 4.96 -8.59 -12.37
C LEU A 147 5.27 -7.28 -13.14
N GLU A 148 4.69 -6.15 -12.73
CA GLU A 148 5.04 -4.83 -13.28
C GLU A 148 6.43 -4.35 -12.80
N GLY A 149 7.04 -5.03 -11.82
CA GLY A 149 8.47 -4.97 -11.48
C GLY A 149 8.96 -3.69 -10.79
N ARG A 150 8.14 -2.65 -10.68
CA ARG A 150 8.51 -1.37 -10.07
C ARG A 150 8.10 -1.22 -8.61
N PHE A 151 7.13 -2.01 -8.16
CA PHE A 151 6.52 -1.89 -6.85
C PHE A 151 6.25 -3.28 -6.25
N VAL A 152 6.16 -3.33 -4.92
CA VAL A 152 5.63 -4.47 -4.18
C VAL A 152 4.33 -4.03 -3.54
N ALA A 153 3.33 -4.91 -3.48
CA ALA A 153 2.06 -4.64 -2.81
C ALA A 153 1.84 -5.60 -1.63
N GLN A 154 1.24 -5.05 -0.58
CA GLN A 154 0.69 -5.76 0.58
C GLN A 154 -0.73 -5.25 0.80
N LEU A 155 -1.70 -6.09 0.48
CA LEU A 155 -3.12 -5.77 0.50
C LEU A 155 -3.79 -6.58 1.61
N PHE A 156 -4.32 -5.87 2.60
CA PHE A 156 -4.96 -6.46 3.76
C PHE A 156 -6.46 -6.23 3.71
N SER A 157 -7.24 -7.10 4.33
CA SER A 157 -8.67 -6.86 4.55
C SER A 157 -9.07 -7.13 6.00
N VAL A 158 -10.05 -6.38 6.48
CA VAL A 158 -10.69 -6.60 7.78
C VAL A 158 -12.21 -6.59 7.61
N ASN A 159 -12.89 -7.63 8.10
CA ASN A 159 -14.34 -7.73 8.04
C ASN A 159 -14.98 -7.05 9.25
N LYS A 160 -15.79 -6.02 9.02
CA LYS A 160 -16.46 -5.25 10.09
C LYS A 160 -17.77 -5.87 10.58
N ARG A 161 -18.30 -6.91 9.91
CA ARG A 161 -19.65 -7.44 10.17
C ARG A 161 -19.85 -7.91 11.61
N ASP A 162 -18.80 -8.46 12.22
CA ASP A 162 -18.85 -9.08 13.55
C ASP A 162 -17.75 -8.58 14.50
N LEU A 163 -17.11 -7.46 14.17
CA LEU A 163 -15.99 -6.89 14.95
C LEU A 163 -16.22 -5.41 15.21
N ASP A 164 -15.99 -4.99 16.46
CA ASP A 164 -15.85 -3.58 16.79
C ASP A 164 -14.44 -3.13 16.39
N ILE A 165 -14.35 -2.42 15.28
CA ILE A 165 -13.08 -2.01 14.70
C ILE A 165 -12.63 -0.71 15.36
N ASP A 166 -11.45 -0.73 15.98
CA ASP A 166 -10.76 0.49 16.42
C ASP A 166 -10.29 1.31 15.21
N PHE A 167 -11.16 2.21 14.77
CA PHE A 167 -10.86 3.11 13.66
C PHE A 167 -9.77 4.14 13.99
N GLU A 168 -9.49 4.42 15.25
CA GLU A 168 -8.39 5.32 15.62
C GLU A 168 -7.04 4.62 15.41
N LEU A 169 -6.91 3.36 15.84
CA LEU A 169 -5.72 2.56 15.56
C LEU A 169 -5.50 2.38 14.04
N ILE A 170 -6.58 2.12 13.29
CA ILE A 170 -6.51 2.04 11.83
C ILE A 170 -6.07 3.38 11.22
N ARG A 171 -6.55 4.53 11.74
CA ARG A 171 -6.11 5.86 11.27
C ARG A 171 -4.64 6.13 11.58
N LEU A 172 -4.09 5.57 12.65
CA LEU A 172 -2.67 5.69 12.96
C LEU A 172 -1.79 4.88 12.00
N ASN A 173 -2.21 3.65 11.67
CA ASN A 173 -1.44 2.73 10.84
C ASN A 173 -1.66 2.93 9.32
N TYR A 174 -2.86 3.38 8.93
CA TYR A 174 -3.25 3.66 7.54
C TYR A 174 -3.93 5.04 7.46
N PRO A 175 -3.15 6.13 7.60
CA PRO A 175 -3.70 7.48 7.77
C PRO A 175 -4.53 7.99 6.60
N PHE A 176 -4.31 7.49 5.39
CA PHE A 176 -4.93 8.04 4.18
C PHE A 176 -6.15 7.23 3.77
N VAL A 177 -7.22 7.94 3.44
CA VAL A 177 -8.44 7.33 2.90
C VAL A 177 -8.37 7.41 1.38
N GLY A 178 -8.50 6.26 0.71
CA GLY A 178 -8.72 6.23 -0.74
C GLY A 178 -10.11 6.79 -1.05
N LYS A 179 -10.17 8.05 -1.49
CA LYS A 179 -11.39 8.61 -2.07
C LYS A 179 -11.49 8.09 -3.50
N LEU A 180 -12.37 7.14 -3.72
CA LEU A 180 -12.73 6.71 -5.06
C LEU A 180 -13.58 7.82 -5.67
N ASN A 181 -13.20 8.27 -6.86
CA ASN A 181 -14.01 9.23 -7.62
C ASN A 181 -15.30 8.53 -8.07
N ARG A 182 -16.31 8.52 -7.21
CA ARG A 182 -17.67 8.18 -7.63
C ARG A 182 -18.25 9.39 -8.34
N LYS A 183 -18.53 9.25 -9.62
CA LYS A 183 -19.65 9.97 -10.23
C LYS A 183 -20.89 9.23 -9.75
N ASP A 184 -21.57 9.79 -8.76
CA ASP A 184 -22.96 9.43 -8.47
C ASP A 184 -23.85 9.79 -9.67
#